data_AF-A0A849L6S6-F1
#
_entry.id   AF-A0A849L6S6-F1
#
_cell.length_a   1.000
_cell.length_b   1.000
_cell.length_c   1.000
_cell.angle_alpha   90.00
_cell.angle_beta   90.00
_cell.angle_gamma   90.00
#
_symmetry.space_group_name_H-M   'P 1'
#
loop_
_entity.id
_entity.type
_entity.pdbx_description
1 polymer ?
#
loop_
_entity_poly.entity_id
_entity_poly.type
_entity_poly.pdbx_seq_one_letter_code
_entity_poly.pdbx_strand_id
1 'polypeptide(L)'
;MALSFKLIGTDEDKRISIPLEFSPGKSDPAVDLCKPEPLEYFFAQVAPSAPDSELQTRFLGRKIIEPSIDLDSFRFESVIDWVWILIEVKHTSSKWISEKLSTALGRNPRVISDEVKPWDDAVLVDFVGNRFGVVIQEPTPLTLIAVNKILSREFGMVKPAKIAGIELALDLYPRDASDQLRWAMTAVLHRHHLPPKPQKPVPRSDYRHTFSSKKGIGAKPQTKFVIAKRGAASDGLEISDYDLAKKDARMRVLGDNSHFAPFIDSTVYRGERGDPVMFRIQNKVEDSRVNGVGIRLAPEHRRARIEVTLSGPACAKGGLKKLQDLFGYNFGTLGRGYFDFWLPSIVATSADKADMAGIIDAHRERRMIEIFVESGVYGLDLYEEALKRQHSRNTSGAKKVLAEQSNDAEQSAGTAPMRWHRSSRNRKAWDEMRAKTYEALRRLTKTWRSPS
;
A
#
# COMPACT_ATOMS: atom_id res chain seq x y z
N MET A 1 -8.16 -4.44 -22.19
CA MET A 1 -9.11 -3.33 -22.39
C MET A 1 -8.51 -2.12 -21.71
N ALA A 2 -8.60 -0.93 -22.30
CA ALA A 2 -8.33 0.29 -21.54
C ALA A 2 -9.56 0.54 -20.66
N LEU A 3 -9.37 0.94 -19.41
CA LEU A 3 -10.47 1.31 -18.52
C LEU A 3 -11.16 2.55 -19.09
N SER A 4 -12.37 2.38 -19.61
CA SER A 4 -13.20 3.53 -19.99
C SER A 4 -13.89 4.05 -18.74
N PHE A 5 -13.37 5.13 -18.14
CA PHE A 5 -14.16 5.91 -17.18
C PHE A 5 -15.04 6.92 -17.94
N LYS A 6 -16.15 7.30 -17.31
CA LYS A 6 -17.02 8.36 -17.83
C LYS A 6 -16.89 9.58 -16.95
N LEU A 7 -16.57 10.73 -17.57
CA LEU A 7 -16.80 12.03 -16.96
C LEU A 7 -18.27 12.38 -17.18
N ILE A 8 -18.99 12.65 -16.09
CA ILE A 8 -20.42 12.95 -16.10
C ILE A 8 -20.63 14.31 -15.40
N GLY A 9 -21.48 15.18 -15.93
CA GLY A 9 -21.86 16.45 -15.28
C GLY A 9 -21.23 17.73 -15.87
N THR A 10 -21.71 18.88 -15.38
CA THR A 10 -21.18 20.24 -15.65
C THR A 10 -19.96 20.52 -14.76
N ASP A 11 -19.24 21.63 -14.96
CA ASP A 11 -17.96 21.92 -14.28
C ASP A 11 -18.01 21.92 -12.73
N GLU A 12 -19.20 22.14 -12.15
CA GLU A 12 -19.47 22.10 -10.71
C GLU A 12 -19.91 20.70 -10.22
N ASP A 13 -20.52 19.89 -11.08
CA ASP A 13 -21.02 18.54 -10.80
C ASP A 13 -20.20 17.44 -11.47
N LYS A 14 -18.95 17.73 -11.88
CA LYS A 14 -18.10 16.74 -12.52
C LYS A 14 -17.96 15.52 -11.60
N ARG A 15 -18.26 14.35 -12.15
CA ARG A 15 -18.09 13.05 -11.51
C ARG A 15 -17.25 12.14 -12.39
N ILE A 16 -16.49 11.26 -11.74
CA ILE A 16 -15.79 10.15 -12.39
C ILE A 16 -16.43 8.86 -11.91
N SER A 17 -17.02 8.11 -12.84
CA SER A 17 -17.51 6.76 -12.56
C SER A 17 -16.45 5.74 -12.95
N ILE A 18 -15.94 4.97 -11.99
CA ILE A 18 -14.87 3.99 -12.20
C ILE A 18 -15.41 2.57 -11.97
N PRO A 19 -15.40 1.68 -12.96
CA PRO A 19 -15.90 0.32 -12.79
C PRO A 19 -15.02 -0.49 -11.82
N LEU A 20 -15.68 -1.40 -11.10
CA LEU A 20 -15.02 -2.37 -10.22
C LEU A 20 -14.66 -3.62 -11.03
N GLU A 21 -13.43 -3.67 -11.54
CA GLU A 21 -12.97 -4.78 -12.38
C GLU A 21 -12.49 -5.98 -11.56
N PHE A 22 -12.91 -7.18 -11.98
CA PHE A 22 -12.51 -8.46 -11.39
C PHE A 22 -11.64 -9.25 -12.36
N SER A 23 -10.75 -10.09 -11.82
CA SER A 23 -9.84 -10.87 -12.62
C SER A 23 -10.58 -11.92 -13.47
N PRO A 24 -10.13 -12.17 -14.71
CA PRO A 24 -10.78 -13.14 -15.56
C PRO A 24 -10.63 -14.55 -14.98
N GLY A 25 -11.74 -15.29 -14.91
CA GLY A 25 -11.75 -16.71 -14.52
C GLY A 25 -11.95 -16.99 -13.04
N LYS A 26 -11.92 -15.99 -12.15
CA LYS A 26 -12.28 -16.15 -10.74
C LYS A 26 -13.56 -15.36 -10.47
N SER A 27 -14.72 -16.02 -10.53
CA SER A 27 -15.95 -15.39 -10.03
C SER A 27 -16.07 -15.65 -8.54
N ASP A 28 -15.96 -14.58 -7.73
CA ASP A 28 -16.64 -14.57 -6.44
C ASP A 28 -18.12 -14.77 -6.76
N PRO A 29 -18.80 -15.82 -6.26
CA PRO A 29 -20.21 -16.07 -6.56
C PRO A 29 -21.11 -14.85 -6.33
N ALA A 30 -20.71 -13.95 -5.42
CA ALA A 30 -21.42 -12.69 -5.20
C ALA A 30 -21.39 -11.75 -6.42
N VAL A 31 -20.32 -11.76 -7.21
CA VAL A 31 -20.21 -10.96 -8.46
C VAL A 31 -21.14 -11.49 -9.54
N ASP A 32 -21.31 -12.81 -9.62
CA ASP A 32 -22.23 -13.43 -10.59
C ASP A 32 -23.69 -13.12 -10.22
N LEU A 33 -23.99 -12.94 -8.93
CA LEU A 33 -25.32 -12.62 -8.42
C LEU A 33 -25.64 -11.12 -8.43
N CYS A 34 -24.66 -10.28 -8.13
CA CYS A 34 -24.79 -8.83 -8.05
C CYS A 34 -23.79 -8.20 -9.01
N LYS A 35 -24.29 -7.60 -10.09
CA LYS A 35 -23.47 -6.78 -10.99
C LYS A 35 -22.82 -5.66 -10.17
N PRO A 36 -21.48 -5.63 -10.02
CA PRO A 36 -20.83 -4.61 -9.21
C PRO A 36 -21.12 -3.21 -9.75
N GLU A 37 -21.56 -2.32 -8.88
CA GLU A 37 -21.76 -0.92 -9.25
C GLU A 37 -20.41 -0.20 -9.29
N PRO A 38 -20.21 0.77 -10.22
CA PRO A 38 -19.01 1.60 -10.24
C PRO A 38 -18.79 2.35 -8.93
N LEU A 39 -17.53 2.63 -8.62
CA LEU A 39 -17.18 3.57 -7.58
C LEU A 39 -17.19 4.99 -8.16
N GLU A 40 -18.07 5.82 -7.62
CA GLU A 40 -18.18 7.22 -8.00
C GLU A 40 -17.15 8.09 -7.27
N TYR A 41 -16.68 9.12 -7.96
CA TYR A 41 -15.81 10.16 -7.44
C TYR A 41 -16.36 11.53 -7.80
N PHE A 42 -16.15 12.50 -6.93
CA PHE A 42 -16.50 13.90 -7.15
C PHE A 42 -15.26 14.79 -7.10
N PHE A 43 -15.31 15.92 -7.81
CA PHE A 43 -14.30 16.96 -7.68
C PHE A 43 -14.75 17.97 -6.62
N ALA A 44 -13.99 18.07 -5.53
CA ALA A 44 -14.22 19.07 -4.50
C ALA A 44 -13.17 20.19 -4.57
N GLN A 45 -13.55 21.39 -4.13
CA GLN A 45 -12.58 22.46 -3.89
C GLN A 45 -11.71 22.11 -2.69
N VAL A 46 -10.43 22.49 -2.73
CA VAL A 46 -9.57 22.25 -1.57
C VAL A 46 -9.94 23.20 -0.44
N ALA A 47 -10.60 22.67 0.59
CA ALA A 47 -10.79 23.39 1.84
C ALA A 47 -9.52 23.33 2.73
N PRO A 48 -9.27 24.36 3.57
CA PRO A 48 -8.28 24.30 4.63
C PRO A 48 -8.50 23.11 5.57
N SER A 49 -7.44 22.66 6.26
CA SER A 49 -7.53 21.52 7.18
C SER A 49 -8.25 21.83 8.48
N ALA A 50 -8.39 23.10 8.85
CA ALA A 50 -9.15 23.58 9.99
C ALA A 50 -9.91 24.88 9.63
N PRO A 51 -11.07 25.18 10.27
CA PRO A 51 -11.90 26.34 9.95
C PRO A 51 -11.13 27.67 9.96
N ASP A 52 -10.21 27.83 10.91
CA ASP A 52 -9.43 29.07 11.10
C ASP A 52 -8.04 29.03 10.44
N SER A 53 -7.75 27.99 9.65
CA SER A 53 -6.46 27.87 8.97
C SER A 53 -6.52 28.44 7.56
N GLU A 54 -5.44 29.10 7.13
CA GLU A 54 -5.32 29.51 5.74
C GLU A 54 -5.17 28.29 4.80
N LEU A 55 -5.75 28.39 3.61
CA LEU A 55 -5.52 27.40 2.56
C LEU A 55 -4.04 27.41 2.20
N GLN A 56 -3.40 26.24 2.30
CA GLN A 56 -1.99 26.12 1.93
C GLN A 56 -1.79 26.59 0.49
N THR A 57 -0.86 27.51 0.25
CA THR A 57 -0.61 28.15 -1.05
C THR A 57 -0.53 27.16 -2.21
N ARG A 58 0.02 25.97 -1.96
CA ARG A 58 0.12 24.89 -2.95
C ARG A 58 -1.20 24.35 -3.49
N PHE A 59 -2.31 24.59 -2.80
CA PHE A 59 -3.65 24.13 -3.18
C PHE A 59 -4.52 25.22 -3.79
N LEU A 60 -4.01 26.46 -3.90
CA LEU A 60 -4.72 27.53 -4.60
C LEU A 60 -5.00 27.14 -6.05
N GLY A 61 -6.25 27.28 -6.48
CA GLY A 61 -6.70 26.94 -7.83
C GLY A 61 -6.71 25.44 -8.15
N ARG A 62 -6.67 24.57 -7.14
CA ARG A 62 -6.73 23.12 -7.32
C ARG A 62 -8.08 22.56 -6.90
N LYS A 63 -8.48 21.47 -7.54
CA LYS A 63 -9.57 20.58 -7.10
C LYS A 63 -8.96 19.29 -6.55
N ILE A 64 -9.68 18.61 -5.67
CA ILE A 64 -9.35 17.25 -5.18
C ILE A 64 -10.36 16.25 -5.70
N ILE A 65 -9.92 15.03 -5.97
CA ILE A 65 -10.78 13.93 -6.40
C ILE A 65 -11.07 13.06 -5.17
N GLU A 66 -12.33 13.03 -4.75
CA GLU A 66 -12.78 12.34 -3.54
C GLU A 66 -13.71 11.18 -3.89
N PRO A 67 -13.53 9.98 -3.30
CA PRO A 67 -14.45 8.88 -3.51
C PRO A 67 -15.78 9.15 -2.80
N SER A 68 -16.89 8.85 -3.47
CA SER A 68 -18.24 8.85 -2.89
C SER A 68 -18.43 7.59 -2.05
N ILE A 69 -17.81 7.55 -0.87
CA ILE A 69 -17.90 6.45 0.08
C ILE A 69 -18.17 7.01 1.48
N ASP A 70 -19.18 6.47 2.15
CA ASP A 70 -19.43 6.77 3.55
C ASP A 70 -18.52 5.91 4.43
N LEU A 71 -17.54 6.53 5.10
CA LEU A 71 -16.63 5.81 6.00
C LEU A 71 -17.32 5.35 7.30
N ASP A 72 -18.45 5.94 7.68
CA ASP A 72 -19.22 5.53 8.86
C ASP A 72 -19.97 4.20 8.64
N SER A 73 -20.24 3.85 7.39
CA SER A 73 -20.74 2.53 6.98
C SER A 73 -19.73 1.39 7.23
N PHE A 74 -18.52 1.68 7.70
CA PHE A 74 -17.48 0.69 8.00
C PHE A 74 -17.10 0.66 9.48
N ARG A 75 -16.75 -0.53 9.97
CA ARG A 75 -16.03 -0.74 11.22
C ARG A 75 -14.56 -0.96 10.91
N PHE A 76 -13.71 -0.10 11.47
CA PHE A 76 -12.26 -0.19 11.33
C PHE A 76 -11.67 -0.94 12.53
N GLU A 77 -10.89 -1.99 12.27
CA GLU A 77 -10.19 -2.76 13.29
C GLU A 77 -8.73 -2.89 12.93
N SER A 78 -7.84 -2.70 13.91
CA SER A 78 -6.41 -2.96 13.73
C SER A 78 -6.01 -4.15 14.57
N VAL A 79 -5.30 -5.09 13.96
CA VAL A 79 -4.84 -6.33 14.60
C VAL A 79 -3.37 -6.58 14.27
N ILE A 80 -2.69 -7.35 15.10
CA ILE A 80 -1.40 -7.93 14.77
C ILE A 80 -1.69 -9.29 14.14
N ASP A 81 -1.40 -9.44 12.84
CA ASP A 81 -1.67 -10.69 12.11
C ASP A 81 -0.66 -11.77 12.50
N TRP A 82 0.62 -11.39 12.64
CA TRP A 82 1.63 -12.26 13.22
C TRP A 82 2.80 -11.50 13.81
N VAL A 83 3.53 -12.16 14.72
CA VAL A 83 4.84 -11.72 15.24
C VAL A 83 5.85 -12.82 15.03
N TRP A 84 7.01 -12.46 14.49
CA TRP A 84 8.17 -13.33 14.38
C TRP A 84 9.23 -12.90 15.41
N ILE A 85 9.51 -13.78 16.35
CA ILE A 85 10.55 -13.58 17.37
C ILE A 85 11.74 -14.49 17.16
N LEU A 86 12.92 -14.00 17.56
CA LEU A 86 14.15 -14.78 17.69
C LEU A 86 14.43 -15.03 19.15
N ILE A 87 14.73 -16.28 19.47
CA ILE A 87 15.01 -16.73 20.82
C ILE A 87 16.32 -17.50 20.87
N GLU A 88 16.96 -17.47 22.03
CA GLU A 88 18.12 -18.27 22.36
C GLU A 88 17.83 -19.00 23.66
N VAL A 89 17.92 -20.33 23.65
CA VAL A 89 17.48 -21.24 24.71
C VAL A 89 18.52 -22.35 24.91
N LYS A 90 18.33 -23.19 25.93
CA LYS A 90 19.10 -24.44 26.07
C LYS A 90 18.90 -25.32 24.84
N HIS A 91 19.89 -26.16 24.55
CA HIS A 91 19.86 -27.08 23.41
C HIS A 91 18.57 -27.92 23.40
N THR A 92 17.79 -27.83 22.33
CA THR A 92 16.48 -28.48 22.19
C THR A 92 16.10 -28.65 20.72
N SER A 93 14.91 -29.20 20.43
CA SER A 93 14.36 -29.32 19.07
C SER A 93 13.24 -28.31 18.81
N SER A 94 13.11 -27.86 17.56
CA SER A 94 12.04 -26.97 17.11
C SER A 94 10.65 -27.60 17.31
N LYS A 95 10.55 -28.92 17.13
CA LYS A 95 9.35 -29.71 17.40
C LYS A 95 8.90 -29.59 18.86
N TRP A 96 9.82 -29.75 19.81
CA TRP A 96 9.48 -29.67 21.23
C TRP A 96 9.03 -28.26 21.62
N ILE A 97 9.68 -27.22 21.09
CA ILE A 97 9.23 -25.83 21.27
C ILE A 97 7.81 -25.67 20.71
N SER A 98 7.54 -26.13 19.48
CA SER A 98 6.22 -26.00 18.85
C SER A 98 5.12 -26.71 19.65
N GLU A 99 5.36 -27.95 20.08
CA GLU A 99 4.43 -28.75 20.90
C GLU A 99 4.14 -28.10 22.25
N LYS A 100 5.13 -27.51 22.92
CA LYS A 100 4.89 -26.82 24.20
C LYS A 100 4.12 -25.53 24.00
N LEU A 101 4.47 -24.74 22.97
CA LEU A 101 3.79 -23.48 22.69
C LEU A 101 2.37 -23.67 22.16
N SER A 102 2.06 -24.78 21.49
CA SER A 102 0.72 -25.03 20.95
C SER A 102 -0.35 -25.08 22.04
N THR A 103 0.01 -25.53 23.25
CA THR A 103 -0.90 -25.52 24.41
C THR A 103 -1.38 -24.12 24.80
N ALA A 104 -0.52 -23.10 24.65
CA ALA A 104 -0.86 -21.71 24.95
C ALA A 104 -1.49 -20.98 23.75
N LEU A 105 -1.16 -21.40 22.53
CA LEU A 105 -1.60 -20.75 21.30
C LEU A 105 -2.89 -21.35 20.72
N GLY A 106 -3.30 -22.53 21.17
CA GLY A 106 -4.41 -23.29 20.58
C GLY A 106 -4.11 -23.82 19.16
N ARG A 107 -2.88 -23.65 18.67
CA ARG A 107 -2.40 -24.08 17.35
C ARG A 107 -0.89 -24.23 17.36
N ASN A 108 -0.34 -25.03 16.45
CA ASN A 108 1.10 -25.22 16.33
C ASN A 108 1.75 -23.96 15.73
N PRO A 109 2.63 -23.25 16.46
CA PRO A 109 3.40 -22.18 15.85
C PRO A 109 4.45 -22.75 14.91
N ARG A 110 4.82 -21.98 13.89
CA ARG A 110 5.97 -22.31 13.04
C ARG A 110 7.26 -21.98 13.80
N VAL A 111 8.07 -22.99 14.06
CA VAL A 111 9.40 -22.87 14.69
C VAL A 111 10.46 -23.29 13.69
N ILE A 112 11.41 -22.40 13.40
CA ILE A 112 12.45 -22.57 12.38
C ILE A 112 13.82 -22.20 12.97
N SER A 113 14.91 -22.52 12.27
CA SER A 113 16.22 -21.94 12.56
C SER A 113 16.17 -20.42 12.44
N ASP A 114 16.94 -19.70 13.24
CA ASP A 114 17.02 -18.23 13.17
C ASP A 114 17.71 -17.70 11.90
N GLU A 115 18.37 -18.59 11.16
CA GLU A 115 18.95 -18.33 9.84
C GLU A 115 17.88 -18.33 8.73
N VAL A 116 16.76 -19.03 8.94
CA VAL A 116 15.66 -19.15 7.97
C VAL A 116 14.62 -18.06 8.22
N LYS A 117 14.13 -17.43 7.16
CA LYS A 117 13.08 -16.41 7.28
C LYS A 117 11.68 -17.03 7.25
N PRO A 118 10.66 -16.41 7.90
CA PRO A 118 9.29 -16.90 7.88
C PRO A 118 8.68 -17.06 6.50
N TRP A 119 9.20 -16.34 5.51
CA TRP A 119 8.70 -16.33 4.14
C TRP A 119 9.52 -17.21 3.20
N ASP A 120 10.53 -17.90 3.71
CA ASP A 120 11.28 -18.89 2.94
C ASP A 120 10.50 -20.20 2.94
N ASP A 121 10.37 -20.80 1.76
CA ASP A 121 9.70 -22.10 1.57
C ASP A 121 10.59 -23.27 2.00
N ALA A 122 11.86 -23.01 2.34
CA ALA A 122 12.76 -23.97 2.94
C ALA A 122 12.28 -24.31 4.36
N VAL A 123 11.59 -25.44 4.49
CA VAL A 123 11.18 -25.96 5.80
C VAL A 123 12.30 -26.82 6.34
N LEU A 124 13.07 -26.29 7.30
CA LEU A 124 13.87 -27.13 8.18
C LEU A 124 12.91 -27.75 9.21
N VAL A 125 12.31 -28.87 8.84
CA VAL A 125 11.53 -29.71 9.78
C VAL A 125 12.53 -30.29 10.79
N ASP A 126 12.17 -30.29 12.07
CA ASP A 126 12.94 -30.92 13.16
C ASP A 126 14.37 -30.40 13.39
N PHE A 127 14.61 -29.11 13.16
CA PHE A 127 15.86 -28.44 13.53
C PHE A 127 16.16 -28.60 15.04
N VAL A 128 17.39 -28.99 15.37
CA VAL A 128 17.92 -29.12 16.74
C VAL A 128 19.02 -28.09 16.93
N GLY A 129 18.96 -27.32 18.02
CA GLY A 129 19.91 -26.23 18.27
C GLY A 129 19.58 -25.42 19.51
N ASN A 130 20.15 -24.23 19.60
CA ASN A 130 19.94 -23.28 20.71
C ASN A 130 19.34 -21.95 20.24
N ARG A 131 19.20 -21.69 18.93
CA ARG A 131 18.68 -20.44 18.38
C ARG A 131 17.54 -20.73 17.42
N PHE A 132 16.40 -20.09 17.64
CA PHE A 132 15.17 -20.37 16.90
C PHE A 132 14.44 -19.09 16.50
N GLY A 133 13.79 -19.13 15.35
CA GLY A 133 12.73 -18.23 14.96
C GLY A 133 11.36 -18.83 15.26
N VAL A 134 10.49 -18.11 15.97
CA VAL A 134 9.12 -18.54 16.27
C VAL A 134 8.14 -17.54 15.65
N VAL A 135 7.24 -18.02 14.79
CA VAL A 135 6.15 -17.22 14.20
C VAL A 135 4.87 -17.50 14.95
N ILE A 136 4.32 -16.47 15.56
CA ILE A 136 3.10 -16.50 16.37
C ILE A 136 2.02 -15.78 15.57
N GLN A 137 0.98 -16.53 15.18
CA GLN A 137 -0.16 -16.01 14.44
C GLN A 137 -1.18 -15.39 15.40
N GLU A 138 -1.82 -14.30 14.98
CA GLU A 138 -2.81 -13.47 15.66
C GLU A 138 -2.56 -13.36 17.18
N PRO A 139 -1.38 -12.89 17.61
CA PRO A 139 -1.04 -12.83 19.02
C PRO A 139 -1.96 -11.86 19.78
N THR A 140 -2.28 -12.24 21.01
CA THR A 140 -2.89 -11.36 22.00
C THR A 140 -1.88 -11.08 23.11
N PRO A 141 -2.09 -10.04 23.94
CA PRO A 141 -1.21 -9.80 25.09
C PRO A 141 -1.09 -11.03 26.00
N LEU A 142 -2.20 -11.71 26.29
CA LEU A 142 -2.22 -12.90 27.15
C LEU A 142 -1.47 -14.07 26.52
N THR A 143 -1.64 -14.32 25.21
CA THR A 143 -0.91 -15.41 24.56
C THR A 143 0.59 -15.14 24.51
N LEU A 144 1.03 -13.90 24.29
CA LEU A 144 2.47 -13.57 24.32
C LEU A 144 3.07 -13.63 25.72
N ILE A 145 2.32 -13.29 26.78
CA ILE A 145 2.75 -13.51 28.17
C ILE A 145 2.95 -15.01 28.43
N ALA A 146 1.98 -15.84 28.01
CA ALA A 146 2.06 -17.29 28.15
C ALA A 146 3.25 -17.87 27.37
N VAL A 147 3.44 -17.45 26.12
CA VAL A 147 4.60 -17.85 25.29
C VAL A 147 5.90 -17.49 25.97
N ASN A 148 6.07 -16.23 26.43
CA ASN A 148 7.29 -15.80 27.10
C ASN A 148 7.56 -16.61 28.38
N LYS A 149 6.51 -16.92 29.15
CA LYS A 149 6.61 -17.74 30.37
C LYS A 149 7.05 -19.18 30.05
N ILE A 150 6.45 -19.81 29.04
CA ILE A 150 6.82 -21.17 28.60
C ILE A 150 8.27 -21.19 28.13
N LEU A 151 8.66 -20.26 27.24
CA LEU A 151 10.03 -20.17 26.74
C LEU A 151 11.05 -19.98 27.87
N SER A 152 10.73 -19.12 28.84
CA SER A 152 11.62 -18.86 29.98
C SER A 152 11.76 -20.08 30.89
N ARG A 153 10.64 -20.71 31.29
CA ARG A 153 10.63 -21.78 32.30
C ARG A 153 11.06 -23.14 31.74
N GLU A 154 10.51 -23.52 30.60
CA GLU A 154 10.70 -24.87 30.04
C GLU A 154 12.02 -24.99 29.27
N PHE A 155 12.45 -23.91 28.59
CA PHE A 155 13.59 -23.95 27.68
C PHE A 155 14.80 -23.14 28.17
N GLY A 156 14.64 -22.33 29.23
CA GLY A 156 15.73 -21.55 29.82
C GLY A 156 16.28 -20.50 28.84
N MET A 157 15.49 -19.49 28.51
CA MET A 157 15.93 -18.39 27.64
C MET A 157 17.21 -17.73 28.17
N VAL A 158 18.22 -17.65 27.31
CA VAL A 158 19.52 -17.00 27.60
C VAL A 158 19.37 -15.48 27.60
N LYS A 159 18.47 -14.95 26.76
CA LYS A 159 18.19 -13.52 26.61
C LYS A 159 16.70 -13.29 26.29
N PRO A 160 16.17 -12.07 26.51
CA PRO A 160 14.81 -11.74 26.12
C PRO A 160 14.56 -11.99 24.63
N ALA A 161 13.39 -12.53 24.30
CA ALA A 161 12.98 -12.76 22.92
C ALA A 161 13.02 -11.45 22.11
N LYS A 162 13.69 -11.47 20.96
CA LYS A 162 13.85 -10.32 20.06
C LYS A 162 12.76 -10.34 19.01
N ILE A 163 12.11 -9.22 18.73
CA ILE A 163 11.21 -9.11 17.57
C ILE A 163 12.06 -8.99 16.30
N ALA A 164 11.90 -9.94 15.39
CA ALA A 164 12.52 -9.92 14.05
C ALA A 164 11.53 -9.56 12.94
N GLY A 165 10.24 -9.68 13.18
CA GLY A 165 9.22 -9.18 12.29
C GLY A 165 7.87 -9.08 12.96
N ILE A 166 7.01 -8.24 12.41
CA ILE A 166 5.61 -8.09 12.81
C ILE A 166 4.80 -7.73 11.58
N GLU A 167 3.58 -8.25 11.47
CA GLU A 167 2.60 -7.78 10.51
C GLU A 167 1.41 -7.18 11.23
N LEU A 168 1.07 -5.95 10.86
CA LEU A 168 -0.12 -5.26 11.33
C LEU A 168 -1.13 -5.17 10.20
N ALA A 169 -2.37 -5.52 10.49
CA ALA A 169 -3.48 -5.37 9.57
C ALA A 169 -4.41 -4.24 10.03
N LEU A 170 -4.95 -3.49 9.07
CA LEU A 170 -6.12 -2.65 9.22
C LEU A 170 -7.24 -3.29 8.39
N ASP A 171 -8.27 -3.74 9.09
CA ASP A 171 -9.47 -4.37 8.56
C ASP A 171 -10.63 -3.38 8.51
N LEU A 172 -11.34 -3.35 7.39
CA LEU A 172 -12.49 -2.49 7.13
C LEU A 172 -13.70 -3.36 6.79
N TYR A 173 -14.55 -3.57 7.79
CA TYR A 173 -15.76 -4.38 7.69
C TYR A 173 -16.95 -3.49 7.33
N PRO A 174 -17.68 -3.75 6.23
CA PRO A 174 -18.99 -3.14 6.01
C PRO A 174 -19.92 -3.54 7.15
N ARG A 175 -20.63 -2.57 7.75
CA ARG A 175 -21.51 -2.83 8.90
C ARG A 175 -22.71 -3.72 8.56
N ASP A 176 -23.17 -3.65 7.33
CA ASP A 176 -24.28 -4.41 6.77
C ASP A 176 -23.83 -5.69 6.05
N ALA A 177 -22.54 -6.04 6.14
CA ALA A 177 -21.92 -7.14 5.41
C ALA A 177 -22.07 -7.05 3.86
N SER A 178 -22.26 -5.85 3.32
CA SER A 178 -22.40 -5.62 1.88
C SER A 178 -21.11 -5.93 1.11
N ASP A 179 -21.20 -6.87 0.18
CA ASP A 179 -20.11 -7.18 -0.75
C ASP A 179 -19.77 -5.98 -1.65
N GLN A 180 -20.77 -5.18 -2.06
CA GLN A 180 -20.56 -3.96 -2.85
C GLN A 180 -19.72 -2.92 -2.09
N LEU A 181 -20.04 -2.65 -0.82
CA LEU A 181 -19.26 -1.72 0.01
C LEU A 181 -17.84 -2.23 0.24
N ARG A 182 -17.67 -3.53 0.46
CA ARG A 182 -16.34 -4.17 0.57
C ARG A 182 -15.51 -4.00 -0.71
N TRP A 183 -16.11 -4.21 -1.88
CA TRP A 183 -15.44 -4.04 -3.16
C TRP A 183 -15.05 -2.58 -3.41
N ALA A 184 -15.97 -1.64 -3.15
CA ALA A 184 -15.71 -0.21 -3.22
C ALA A 184 -14.55 0.19 -2.29
N MET A 185 -14.55 -0.26 -1.04
CA MET A 185 -13.47 0.03 -0.09
C MET A 185 -12.13 -0.57 -0.54
N THR A 186 -12.13 -1.78 -1.10
CA THR A 186 -10.91 -2.37 -1.66
C THR A 186 -10.36 -1.50 -2.80
N ALA A 187 -11.23 -1.04 -3.71
CA ALA A 187 -10.86 -0.10 -4.78
C ALA A 187 -10.33 1.23 -4.24
N VAL A 188 -10.89 1.74 -3.14
CA VAL A 188 -10.43 2.94 -2.44
C VAL A 188 -9.02 2.73 -1.90
N LEU A 189 -8.76 1.62 -1.19
CA LEU A 189 -7.44 1.30 -0.67
C LEU A 189 -6.40 1.19 -1.79
N HIS A 190 -6.73 0.51 -2.90
CA HIS A 190 -5.85 0.40 -4.06
C HIS A 190 -5.43 1.76 -4.62
N ARG A 191 -6.34 2.75 -4.65
CA ARG A 191 -6.14 4.04 -5.31
C ARG A 191 -5.64 5.15 -4.39
N HIS A 192 -5.92 5.11 -3.09
CA HIS A 192 -5.62 6.21 -2.16
C HIS A 192 -4.48 5.91 -1.19
N HIS A 193 -4.07 4.64 -1.04
CA HIS A 193 -2.88 4.31 -0.26
C HIS A 193 -1.62 4.74 -1.00
N LEU A 194 -0.76 5.50 -0.33
CA LEU A 194 0.57 5.82 -0.84
C LEU A 194 1.64 5.35 0.14
N PRO A 195 2.22 4.16 -0.07
CA PRO A 195 3.29 3.68 0.79
C PRO A 195 4.56 4.54 0.63
N PRO A 196 5.48 4.51 1.61
CA PRO A 196 6.75 5.20 1.51
C PRO A 196 7.57 4.66 0.34
N LYS A 197 8.53 5.47 -0.12
CA LYS A 197 9.49 5.03 -1.14
C LYS A 197 10.26 3.81 -0.62
N PRO A 198 10.57 2.83 -1.50
CA PRO A 198 11.22 1.61 -1.07
C PRO A 198 12.67 1.97 -0.71
N GLN A 199 13.23 1.30 0.30
CA GLN A 199 14.64 1.55 0.66
C GLN A 199 15.59 1.12 -0.47
N LYS A 200 15.25 0.03 -1.15
CA LYS A 200 15.95 -0.46 -2.33
C LYS A 200 14.96 -0.45 -3.51
N PRO A 201 15.11 0.44 -4.49
CA PRO A 201 14.22 0.51 -5.64
C PRO A 201 14.57 -0.61 -6.64
N VAL A 202 14.02 -1.80 -6.39
CA VAL A 202 14.02 -2.91 -7.34
C VAL A 202 12.61 -3.13 -7.89
N PRO A 203 12.45 -3.67 -9.11
CA PRO A 203 11.14 -3.90 -9.71
C PRO A 203 10.19 -4.66 -8.78
N ARG A 204 10.67 -5.71 -8.08
CA ARG A 204 9.85 -6.47 -7.14
C ARG A 204 9.40 -5.69 -5.91
N SER A 205 9.99 -4.53 -5.64
CA SER A 205 9.47 -3.63 -4.61
C SER A 205 8.32 -2.78 -5.13
N ASP A 206 8.09 -2.65 -6.44
CA ASP A 206 7.04 -1.82 -7.05
C ASP A 206 5.62 -2.34 -6.86
N TYR A 207 4.68 -1.41 -7.07
CA TYR A 207 3.26 -1.65 -6.89
C TYR A 207 2.79 -2.64 -7.96
N ARG A 208 2.34 -3.80 -7.50
CA ARG A 208 1.95 -4.93 -8.33
C ARG A 208 0.75 -5.62 -7.72
N HIS A 209 0.03 -6.39 -8.51
CA HIS A 209 -1.08 -7.18 -8.01
C HIS A 209 -0.98 -8.62 -8.48
N THR A 210 -1.37 -9.55 -7.63
CA THR A 210 -1.39 -10.98 -7.95
C THR A 210 -2.82 -11.50 -7.96
N PHE A 211 -3.18 -12.27 -8.98
CA PHE A 211 -4.50 -12.86 -9.14
C PHE A 211 -4.41 -14.24 -9.79
N SER A 212 -5.47 -15.03 -9.66
CA SER A 212 -5.53 -16.37 -10.26
C SER A 212 -6.34 -16.31 -11.55
N SER A 213 -5.68 -16.48 -12.70
CA SER A 213 -6.31 -16.34 -14.02
C SER A 213 -7.00 -17.62 -14.54
N LYS A 214 -6.86 -18.75 -13.84
CA LYS A 214 -7.42 -20.04 -14.25
C LYS A 214 -8.21 -20.66 -13.10
N LYS A 215 -9.35 -21.27 -13.42
CA LYS A 215 -10.09 -22.16 -12.50
C LYS A 215 -9.30 -23.47 -12.37
N GLY A 216 -9.15 -23.96 -11.14
CA GLY A 216 -8.59 -25.29 -10.87
C GLY A 216 -7.42 -25.33 -9.89
N ILE A 217 -7.23 -26.50 -9.29
CA ILE A 217 -6.12 -26.82 -8.39
C ILE A 217 -4.81 -26.73 -9.17
N GLY A 218 -3.82 -25.99 -8.65
CA GLY A 218 -2.50 -25.84 -9.26
C GLY A 218 -2.34 -24.66 -10.23
N ALA A 219 -3.37 -23.82 -10.42
CA ALA A 219 -3.21 -22.58 -11.18
C ALA A 219 -2.18 -21.66 -10.52
N LYS A 220 -1.07 -21.40 -11.22
CA LYS A 220 -0.04 -20.46 -10.76
C LYS A 220 -0.65 -19.04 -10.75
N PRO A 221 -0.51 -18.29 -9.64
CA PRO A 221 -0.93 -16.89 -9.62
C PRO A 221 -0.14 -16.09 -10.65
N GLN A 222 -0.81 -15.19 -11.35
CA GLN A 222 -0.18 -14.21 -12.24
C GLN A 222 0.10 -12.94 -11.44
N THR A 223 1.25 -12.32 -11.67
CA THR A 223 1.63 -11.03 -11.07
C THR A 223 1.67 -9.98 -12.16
N LYS A 224 0.99 -8.84 -12.02
CA LYS A 224 1.10 -7.71 -12.94
C LYS A 224 1.52 -6.45 -12.20
N PHE A 225 2.42 -5.68 -12.80
CA PHE A 225 2.78 -4.36 -12.30
C PHE A 225 1.69 -3.34 -12.66
N VAL A 226 1.43 -2.41 -11.74
CA VAL A 226 0.47 -1.31 -11.97
C VAL A 226 1.01 -0.30 -12.97
N ILE A 227 2.33 -0.18 -13.09
CA ILE A 227 2.98 0.55 -14.17
C ILE A 227 3.79 -0.44 -15.01
N ALA A 228 3.44 -0.65 -16.27
CA ALA A 228 4.14 -1.56 -17.18
C ALA A 228 3.99 -1.11 -18.64
N LYS A 229 4.86 -1.55 -19.55
CA LYS A 229 4.57 -1.35 -20.98
C LYS A 229 3.43 -2.30 -21.39
N ARG A 230 2.46 -1.82 -22.16
CA ARG A 230 1.38 -2.66 -22.71
C ARG A 230 1.96 -3.83 -23.50
N GLY A 231 1.48 -5.05 -23.21
CA GLY A 231 1.97 -6.27 -23.85
C GLY A 231 3.31 -6.79 -23.32
N ALA A 232 3.97 -6.10 -22.38
CA ALA A 232 5.15 -6.64 -21.72
C ALA A 232 4.79 -7.88 -20.88
N ALA A 233 5.70 -8.85 -20.87
CA ALA A 233 5.59 -10.00 -19.99
C ALA A 233 5.53 -9.52 -18.53
N SER A 234 4.67 -10.17 -17.76
CA SER A 234 4.28 -9.75 -16.43
C SER A 234 5.41 -9.85 -15.39
N ASP A 235 6.45 -10.64 -15.70
CA ASP A 235 7.52 -11.04 -14.79
C ASP A 235 8.88 -10.35 -15.10
N GLY A 236 8.91 -9.40 -16.05
CA GLY A 236 10.16 -8.95 -16.70
C GLY A 236 10.51 -7.48 -16.56
N LEU A 237 10.02 -6.75 -15.56
CA LEU A 237 10.53 -5.40 -15.33
C LEU A 237 11.98 -5.48 -14.83
N GLU A 238 12.91 -4.90 -15.58
CA GLU A 238 14.33 -4.80 -15.22
C GLU A 238 14.63 -3.56 -14.35
N ILE A 239 13.79 -2.53 -14.47
CA ILE A 239 14.03 -1.22 -13.85
C ILE A 239 12.83 -0.81 -13.02
N SER A 240 13.09 -0.44 -11.75
CA SER A 240 12.06 0.04 -10.84
C SER A 240 11.41 1.34 -11.31
N ASP A 241 10.13 1.51 -11.01
CA ASP A 241 9.37 2.75 -11.22
C ASP A 241 10.03 3.95 -10.53
N TYR A 242 10.74 3.74 -9.44
CA TYR A 242 11.42 4.79 -8.67
C TYR A 242 12.76 5.22 -9.27
N ASP A 243 13.31 4.44 -10.21
CA ASP A 243 14.58 4.75 -10.87
C ASP A 243 14.40 5.73 -12.04
N LEU A 244 13.70 6.84 -11.76
CA LEU A 244 13.38 7.90 -12.72
C LEU A 244 14.63 8.67 -13.21
N ALA A 245 15.83 8.32 -12.76
CA ALA A 245 17.06 8.77 -13.40
C ALA A 245 17.24 8.10 -14.76
N LYS A 246 16.87 6.82 -14.87
CA LYS A 246 16.90 6.06 -16.11
C LYS A 246 15.78 6.51 -17.05
N LYS A 247 16.12 6.66 -18.34
CA LYS A 247 15.19 7.12 -19.38
C LYS A 247 14.00 6.16 -19.50
N ASP A 248 14.24 4.85 -19.47
CA ASP A 248 13.19 3.85 -19.68
C ASP A 248 12.14 3.84 -18.56
N ALA A 249 12.55 3.99 -17.30
CA ALA A 249 11.62 4.15 -16.19
C ALA A 249 10.77 5.41 -16.35
N ARG A 250 11.39 6.56 -16.67
CA ARG A 250 10.63 7.81 -16.91
C ARG A 250 9.66 7.69 -18.08
N MET A 251 10.12 7.20 -19.23
CA MET A 251 9.27 7.09 -20.42
C MET A 251 8.13 6.10 -20.21
N ARG A 252 8.37 5.04 -19.44
CA ARG A 252 7.32 4.11 -19.01
C ARG A 252 6.30 4.83 -18.14
N VAL A 253 6.72 5.49 -17.05
CA VAL A 253 5.84 6.24 -16.14
C VAL A 253 5.09 7.40 -16.83
N LEU A 254 5.66 8.01 -17.87
CA LEU A 254 5.03 9.11 -18.61
C LEU A 254 4.13 8.63 -19.76
N GLY A 255 4.21 7.36 -20.14
CA GLY A 255 3.54 6.86 -21.35
C GLY A 255 2.04 6.65 -21.19
N ASP A 256 1.27 6.93 -22.24
CA ASP A 256 -0.20 6.97 -22.23
C ASP A 256 -0.89 5.64 -21.92
N ASN A 257 -0.21 4.51 -22.16
CA ASN A 257 -0.76 3.16 -22.03
C ASN A 257 0.05 2.30 -21.06
N SER A 258 0.56 2.92 -20.00
CA SER A 258 1.48 2.28 -19.08
C SER A 258 0.92 2.01 -17.70
N HIS A 259 -0.28 2.47 -17.39
CA HIS A 259 -0.91 2.37 -16.08
C HIS A 259 -2.07 1.36 -16.13
N PHE A 260 -2.25 0.58 -15.06
CA PHE A 260 -3.25 -0.48 -15.00
C PHE A 260 -3.87 -0.61 -13.61
N ALA A 261 -5.20 -0.64 -13.53
CA ALA A 261 -5.86 -0.81 -12.26
C ALA A 261 -5.70 -2.25 -11.76
N PRO A 262 -5.42 -2.44 -10.45
CA PRO A 262 -5.55 -3.75 -9.84
C PRO A 262 -6.99 -4.25 -9.89
N PHE A 263 -7.17 -5.54 -10.15
CA PHE A 263 -8.47 -6.19 -9.99
C PHE A 263 -8.90 -6.20 -8.52
N ILE A 264 -10.20 -6.12 -8.26
CA ILE A 264 -10.77 -6.11 -6.91
C ILE A 264 -10.49 -7.41 -6.16
N ASP A 265 -10.51 -8.56 -6.82
CA ASP A 265 -10.21 -9.87 -6.24
C ASP A 265 -8.71 -10.22 -6.24
N SER A 266 -7.86 -9.30 -6.71
CA SER A 266 -6.41 -9.46 -6.63
C SER A 266 -5.87 -9.06 -5.25
N THR A 267 -4.65 -9.48 -4.95
CA THR A 267 -3.88 -8.94 -3.83
C THR A 267 -2.84 -7.98 -4.37
N VAL A 268 -2.90 -6.72 -3.96
CA VAL A 268 -1.87 -5.73 -4.27
C VAL A 268 -0.71 -5.87 -3.29
N TYR A 269 0.52 -5.78 -3.79
CA TYR A 269 1.75 -5.77 -3.04
C TYR A 269 2.56 -4.52 -3.33
N ARG A 270 3.26 -4.05 -2.30
CA ARG A 270 4.36 -3.10 -2.38
C ARG A 270 5.48 -3.57 -1.48
N GLY A 271 6.72 -3.43 -1.93
CA GLY A 271 7.87 -4.02 -1.26
C GLY A 271 8.12 -5.45 -1.73
N GLU A 272 9.37 -5.86 -1.68
CA GLU A 272 9.77 -7.22 -1.95
C GLU A 272 9.61 -8.08 -0.69
N ARG A 273 9.40 -9.38 -0.89
CA ARG A 273 9.41 -10.34 0.21
C ARG A 273 10.75 -10.26 0.94
N GLY A 274 10.69 -9.99 2.24
CA GLY A 274 11.88 -9.85 3.10
C GLY A 274 12.50 -8.45 3.13
N ASP A 275 11.93 -7.48 2.41
CA ASP A 275 12.27 -6.07 2.62
C ASP A 275 11.97 -5.64 4.07
N PRO A 276 12.62 -4.56 4.57
CA PRO A 276 12.30 -3.97 5.86
C PRO A 276 10.83 -3.61 6.03
N VAL A 277 10.16 -3.23 4.93
CA VAL A 277 8.75 -2.85 4.91
C VAL A 277 8.10 -3.43 3.66
N MET A 278 7.00 -4.16 3.84
CA MET A 278 6.15 -4.66 2.75
C MET A 278 4.69 -4.33 3.08
N PHE A 279 3.89 -4.04 2.06
CA PHE A 279 2.46 -3.80 2.18
C PHE A 279 1.69 -4.80 1.33
N ARG A 280 0.49 -5.13 1.81
CA ARG A 280 -0.45 -5.98 1.11
C ARG A 280 -1.85 -5.38 1.22
N ILE A 281 -2.60 -5.28 0.12
CA ILE A 281 -4.01 -4.88 0.13
C ILE A 281 -4.82 -6.02 -0.46
N GLN A 282 -5.90 -6.40 0.22
CA GLN A 282 -6.67 -7.59 -0.09
C GLN A 282 -8.17 -7.35 0.04
N ASN A 283 -8.88 -8.01 -0.86
CA ASN A 283 -10.29 -8.30 -0.71
C ASN A 283 -10.48 -9.62 0.06
N LYS A 284 -10.61 -9.54 1.38
CA LYS A 284 -10.47 -10.70 2.27
C LYS A 284 -11.81 -11.42 2.43
N VAL A 285 -11.99 -12.47 1.61
CA VAL A 285 -13.17 -13.37 1.60
C VAL A 285 -12.88 -14.79 2.07
N GLU A 286 -11.61 -15.11 2.21
CA GLU A 286 -11.13 -16.43 2.62
C GLU A 286 -10.12 -16.25 3.75
N ASP A 287 -10.18 -17.16 4.71
CA ASP A 287 -9.19 -17.29 5.76
C ASP A 287 -8.26 -18.49 5.51
N SER A 288 -7.43 -18.79 6.51
CA SER A 288 -6.64 -20.01 6.70
C SER A 288 -6.91 -21.13 5.70
N ARG A 289 -5.84 -21.63 5.09
CA ARG A 289 -5.95 -22.72 4.13
C ARG A 289 -5.84 -24.06 4.83
N VAL A 290 -6.78 -24.95 4.55
CA VAL A 290 -6.66 -26.38 4.87
C VAL A 290 -6.39 -27.09 3.56
N ASN A 291 -5.25 -27.78 3.46
CA ASN A 291 -4.83 -28.50 2.24
C ASN A 291 -4.81 -27.62 0.98
N GLY A 292 -4.42 -26.35 1.11
CA GLY A 292 -4.36 -25.40 0.00
C GLY A 292 -5.70 -24.78 -0.40
N VAL A 293 -6.81 -25.20 0.21
CA VAL A 293 -8.14 -24.62 -0.01
C VAL A 293 -8.42 -23.57 1.06
N GLY A 294 -8.71 -22.33 0.65
CA GLY A 294 -9.10 -21.25 1.57
C GLY A 294 -10.48 -21.53 2.15
N ILE A 295 -10.63 -21.38 3.46
CA ILE A 295 -11.94 -21.46 4.11
C ILE A 295 -12.67 -20.15 3.85
N ARG A 296 -13.84 -20.21 3.20
CA ARG A 296 -14.64 -19.01 2.93
C ARG A 296 -15.14 -18.39 4.23
N LEU A 297 -14.99 -17.08 4.36
CA LEU A 297 -15.50 -16.30 5.47
C LEU A 297 -17.01 -16.11 5.35
N ALA A 298 -17.68 -16.20 6.50
CA ALA A 298 -19.06 -15.74 6.64
C ALA A 298 -19.17 -14.26 6.24
N PRO A 299 -20.29 -13.80 5.66
CA PRO A 299 -20.46 -12.45 5.15
C PRO A 299 -19.96 -11.34 6.11
N GLU A 300 -20.30 -11.43 7.39
CA GLU A 300 -19.94 -10.51 8.47
C GLU A 300 -18.45 -10.46 8.79
N HIS A 301 -17.67 -11.45 8.35
CA HIS A 301 -16.22 -11.50 8.52
C HIS A 301 -15.45 -11.10 7.25
N ARG A 302 -16.15 -10.90 6.12
CA ARG A 302 -15.54 -10.41 4.88
C ARG A 302 -15.23 -8.93 5.03
N ARG A 303 -14.10 -8.52 4.46
CA ARG A 303 -13.56 -7.18 4.68
C ARG A 303 -12.61 -6.74 3.58
N ALA A 304 -12.42 -5.44 3.44
CA ALA A 304 -11.24 -4.90 2.78
C ALA A 304 -10.11 -4.86 3.82
N ARG A 305 -8.90 -5.27 3.44
CA ARG A 305 -7.76 -5.32 4.36
C ARG A 305 -6.54 -4.66 3.75
N ILE A 306 -5.82 -3.89 4.56
CA ILE A 306 -4.45 -3.45 4.26
C ILE A 306 -3.51 -3.88 5.39
N GLU A 307 -2.40 -4.50 5.03
CA GLU A 307 -1.38 -4.97 5.96
C GLU A 307 -0.05 -4.27 5.70
N VAL A 308 0.72 -4.10 6.77
CA VAL A 308 2.12 -3.72 6.73
C VAL A 308 2.95 -4.75 7.50
N THR A 309 3.87 -5.39 6.79
CA THR A 309 4.93 -6.19 7.38
C THR A 309 6.12 -5.31 7.66
N LEU A 310 6.58 -5.28 8.91
CA LEU A 310 7.84 -4.68 9.33
C LEU A 310 8.82 -5.80 9.68
N SER A 311 10.04 -5.73 9.16
CA SER A 311 11.10 -6.70 9.47
C SER A 311 12.33 -6.02 10.08
N GLY A 312 13.07 -6.77 10.90
CA GLY A 312 14.33 -6.43 11.56
C GLY A 312 14.60 -4.93 11.75
N PRO A 313 15.28 -4.26 10.81
CA PRO A 313 15.59 -2.83 10.91
C PRO A 313 14.38 -1.90 11.08
N ALA A 314 13.26 -2.19 10.41
CA ALA A 314 12.05 -1.38 10.50
C ALA A 314 11.37 -1.52 11.87
N CYS A 315 11.29 -2.74 12.42
CA CYS A 315 10.83 -2.96 13.79
C CYS A 315 11.70 -2.19 14.79
N ALA A 316 13.02 -2.32 14.68
CA ALA A 316 13.96 -1.65 15.57
C ALA A 316 13.89 -0.13 15.49
N LYS A 317 13.74 0.44 14.28
CA LYS A 317 13.52 1.87 14.05
C LYS A 317 12.19 2.35 14.66
N GLY A 318 11.17 1.50 14.63
CA GLY A 318 9.87 1.75 15.26
C GLY A 318 9.85 1.56 16.78
N GLY A 319 10.96 1.13 17.40
CA GLY A 319 11.05 0.87 18.84
C GLY A 319 10.60 -0.55 19.27
N LEU A 320 10.32 -1.44 18.32
CA LEU A 320 9.94 -2.83 18.56
C LEU A 320 11.16 -3.75 18.46
N LYS A 321 11.96 -3.85 19.53
CA LYS A 321 13.20 -4.64 19.55
C LYS A 321 13.02 -5.96 20.28
N LYS A 322 12.28 -5.98 21.37
CA LYS A 322 12.02 -7.12 22.24
C LYS A 322 10.53 -7.40 22.31
N LEU A 323 10.16 -8.64 22.65
CA LEU A 323 8.76 -9.04 22.81
C LEU A 323 8.03 -8.12 23.81
N GLN A 324 8.72 -7.68 24.85
CA GLN A 324 8.19 -6.77 25.87
C GLN A 324 7.80 -5.40 25.32
N ASP A 325 8.42 -4.95 24.22
CA ASP A 325 8.19 -3.62 23.65
C ASP A 325 6.79 -3.50 23.01
N LEU A 326 6.10 -4.62 22.76
CA LEU A 326 4.71 -4.61 22.30
C LEU A 326 3.73 -4.17 23.39
N PHE A 327 4.04 -4.45 24.66
CA PHE A 327 3.18 -4.08 25.76
C PHE A 327 3.29 -2.58 26.01
N GLY A 328 2.17 -1.88 25.86
CA GLY A 328 2.12 -0.42 25.93
C GLY A 328 2.53 0.31 24.66
N TYR A 329 2.87 -0.40 23.58
CA TYR A 329 3.29 0.22 22.32
C TYR A 329 2.22 1.17 21.76
N ASN A 330 2.66 2.34 21.31
CA ASN A 330 1.77 3.32 20.67
C ASN A 330 1.64 3.03 19.16
N PHE A 331 0.82 2.05 18.80
CA PHE A 331 0.51 1.71 17.41
C PHE A 331 -0.03 2.90 16.59
N GLY A 332 -0.60 3.93 17.24
CA GLY A 332 -1.00 5.16 16.57
C GLY A 332 0.16 5.87 15.83
N THR A 333 1.42 5.68 16.27
CA THR A 333 2.58 6.24 15.56
C THR A 333 2.85 5.56 14.23
N LEU A 334 2.31 4.36 13.99
CA LEU A 334 2.41 3.66 12.72
C LEU A 334 1.39 4.16 11.68
N GLY A 335 0.36 4.90 12.11
CA GLY A 335 -0.62 5.47 11.19
C GLY A 335 0.05 6.35 10.13
N ARG A 336 0.90 7.28 10.58
CA ARG A 336 1.67 8.12 9.67
C ARG A 336 2.83 7.35 9.07
N GLY A 337 2.94 7.36 7.75
CA GLY A 337 4.02 6.71 7.00
C GLY A 337 3.76 5.27 6.59
N TYR A 338 2.87 4.52 7.25
CA TYR A 338 2.50 3.16 6.83
C TYR A 338 1.04 3.07 6.36
N PHE A 339 0.11 3.73 7.05
CA PHE A 339 -1.32 3.81 6.67
C PHE A 339 -1.70 5.22 6.23
N ASP A 340 -0.88 5.80 5.34
CA ASP A 340 -1.12 7.14 4.79
C ASP A 340 -2.03 7.07 3.55
N PHE A 341 -3.22 7.65 3.71
CA PHE A 341 -4.18 7.84 2.62
C PHE A 341 -4.18 9.28 2.12
N TRP A 342 -4.37 9.43 0.81
CA TRP A 342 -4.25 10.71 0.12
C TRP A 342 -5.34 10.90 -0.91
N LEU A 343 -5.86 12.11 -1.01
CA LEU A 343 -6.71 12.56 -2.10
C LEU A 343 -5.81 13.22 -3.16
N PRO A 344 -5.85 12.79 -4.43
CA PRO A 344 -5.12 13.48 -5.48
C PRO A 344 -5.69 14.90 -5.61
N SER A 345 -4.82 15.87 -5.86
CA SER A 345 -5.24 17.22 -6.25
C SER A 345 -4.80 17.47 -7.68
N ILE A 346 -5.65 18.10 -8.48
CA ILE A 346 -5.38 18.48 -9.85
C ILE A 346 -5.53 19.99 -10.00
N VAL A 347 -4.79 20.59 -10.92
CA VAL A 347 -4.96 22.02 -11.24
C VAL A 347 -6.30 22.14 -11.96
N ALA A 348 -7.17 23.04 -11.50
CA ALA A 348 -8.38 23.36 -12.23
C ALA A 348 -7.97 24.21 -13.44
N THR A 349 -8.06 23.66 -14.65
CA THR A 349 -7.78 24.45 -15.85
C THR A 349 -8.93 25.41 -16.10
N SER A 350 -8.65 26.72 -16.27
CA SER A 350 -9.68 27.65 -16.74
C SER A 350 -9.98 27.34 -18.20
N ALA A 351 -11.19 26.85 -18.50
CA ALA A 351 -11.64 26.55 -19.86
C ALA A 351 -11.56 27.76 -20.81
N ASP A 352 -11.46 28.97 -20.26
CA ASP A 352 -11.51 30.24 -21.00
C ASP A 352 -10.20 30.62 -21.73
N LYS A 353 -9.10 29.89 -21.48
CA LYS A 353 -7.83 30.15 -22.17
C LYS A 353 -7.75 29.30 -23.44
N ALA A 354 -8.19 29.87 -24.55
CA ALA A 354 -8.04 29.28 -25.89
C ALA A 354 -6.60 29.34 -26.44
N ASP A 355 -5.61 29.63 -25.60
CA ASP A 355 -4.20 29.65 -26.01
C ASP A 355 -3.56 28.25 -25.90
N MET A 356 -2.37 28.10 -26.48
CA MET A 356 -1.61 26.83 -26.43
C MET A 356 -1.33 26.38 -24.99
N ALA A 357 -1.19 27.32 -24.05
CA ALA A 357 -0.94 26.99 -22.65
C ALA A 357 -2.18 26.34 -22.01
N GLY A 358 -3.38 26.87 -22.26
CA GLY A 358 -4.64 26.29 -21.82
C GLY A 358 -4.88 24.90 -22.39
N ILE A 359 -4.56 24.67 -23.66
CA ILE A 359 -4.66 23.34 -24.29
C ILE A 359 -3.72 22.33 -23.62
N ILE A 360 -2.46 22.73 -23.34
CA ILE A 360 -1.47 21.88 -22.68
C ILE A 360 -1.92 21.54 -21.25
N ASP A 361 -2.42 22.52 -20.50
CA ASP A 361 -2.89 22.32 -19.14
C ASP A 361 -4.13 21.41 -19.09
N ALA A 362 -5.09 21.59 -20.01
CA ALA A 362 -6.28 20.74 -20.09
C ALA A 362 -5.91 19.28 -20.46
N HIS A 363 -4.98 19.09 -21.40
CA HIS A 363 -4.45 17.77 -21.72
C HIS A 363 -3.77 17.12 -20.51
N ARG A 364 -2.99 17.91 -19.75
CA ARG A 364 -2.32 17.44 -18.53
C ARG A 364 -3.31 17.08 -17.43
N GLU A 365 -4.34 17.89 -17.20
CA GLU A 365 -5.40 17.61 -16.24
C GLU A 365 -6.08 16.27 -16.56
N ARG A 366 -6.50 16.10 -17.82
CA ARG A 366 -7.09 14.85 -18.31
C ARG A 366 -6.16 13.66 -18.08
N ARG A 367 -4.87 13.81 -18.42
CA ARG A 367 -3.88 12.74 -18.24
C ARG A 367 -3.68 12.37 -16.77
N MET A 368 -3.66 13.35 -15.87
CA MET A 368 -3.57 13.11 -14.43
C MET A 368 -4.79 12.34 -13.91
N ILE A 369 -5.99 12.66 -14.41
CA ILE A 369 -7.22 11.92 -14.09
C ILE A 369 -7.13 10.47 -14.58
N GLU A 370 -6.72 10.25 -15.84
CA GLU A 370 -6.52 8.91 -16.41
C GLU A 370 -5.55 8.08 -15.56
N ILE A 371 -4.40 8.66 -15.19
CA ILE A 371 -3.39 8.00 -14.36
C ILE A 371 -3.95 7.68 -12.97
N PHE A 372 -4.73 8.58 -12.36
CA PHE A 372 -5.37 8.32 -11.08
C PHE A 372 -6.38 7.17 -11.16
N VAL A 373 -7.22 7.15 -12.19
CA VAL A 373 -8.21 6.08 -12.42
C VAL A 373 -7.52 4.71 -12.54
N GLU A 374 -6.42 4.66 -13.29
CA GLU A 374 -5.70 3.43 -13.61
C GLU A 374 -4.72 3.01 -12.51
N SER A 375 -4.06 3.93 -11.80
CA SER A 375 -2.94 3.56 -10.91
C SER A 375 -2.95 4.29 -9.57
N GLY A 376 -4.02 5.03 -9.28
CA GLY A 376 -4.20 5.75 -8.04
C GLY A 376 -3.16 6.84 -7.81
N VAL A 377 -3.06 7.25 -6.55
CA VAL A 377 -2.07 8.23 -6.07
C VAL A 377 -0.63 7.75 -6.24
N TYR A 378 -0.40 6.43 -6.31
CA TYR A 378 0.92 5.85 -6.57
C TYR A 378 1.45 6.26 -7.95
N GLY A 379 0.69 5.98 -9.01
CA GLY A 379 1.15 6.35 -10.36
C GLY A 379 1.15 7.84 -10.58
N LEU A 380 0.23 8.58 -9.96
CA LEU A 380 0.22 10.04 -10.05
C LEU A 380 1.46 10.69 -9.42
N ASP A 381 1.91 10.23 -8.23
CA ASP A 381 3.13 10.74 -7.58
C ASP A 381 4.37 10.49 -8.46
N LEU A 382 4.45 9.31 -9.08
CA LEU A 382 5.56 8.96 -9.96
C LEU A 382 5.53 9.75 -11.27
N TYR A 383 4.35 9.93 -11.87
CA TYR A 383 4.16 10.73 -13.08
C TYR A 383 4.65 12.16 -12.89
N GLU A 384 4.29 12.79 -11.78
CA GLU A 384 4.71 14.15 -11.46
C GLU A 384 6.21 14.28 -11.21
N GLU A 385 6.79 13.33 -10.47
CA GLU A 385 8.23 13.28 -10.26
C GLU A 385 8.98 13.07 -11.58
N ALA A 386 8.43 12.25 -12.49
CA ALA A 386 8.99 12.02 -13.82
C ALA A 386 8.93 13.29 -14.69
N LEU A 387 7.80 14.01 -14.70
CA LEU A 387 7.64 15.30 -15.40
C LEU A 387 8.64 16.33 -14.89
N LYS A 388 8.76 16.47 -13.55
CA LYS A 388 9.71 17.41 -12.93
C LYS A 388 11.14 17.12 -13.36
N ARG A 389 11.52 15.84 -13.41
CA ARG A 389 12.86 15.42 -13.86
C ARG A 389 13.07 15.68 -15.34
N GLN A 390 12.09 15.38 -16.20
CA GLN A 390 12.19 15.66 -17.63
C GLN A 390 12.34 17.16 -17.89
N HIS A 391 11.54 17.99 -17.23
CA HIS A 391 11.64 19.44 -17.34
C HIS A 391 13.01 19.94 -16.90
N SER A 392 13.49 19.51 -15.72
CA SER A 392 14.81 19.91 -15.20
C SER A 392 15.95 19.56 -16.16
N ARG A 393 15.88 18.40 -16.84
CA ARG A 393 16.85 18.01 -17.87
C ARG A 393 16.77 18.87 -19.12
N ASN A 394 15.56 19.17 -19.58
CA ASN A 394 15.35 20.03 -20.75
C ASN A 394 15.88 21.45 -20.48
N THR A 395 15.59 22.03 -19.32
CA THR A 395 16.12 23.36 -18.95
C THR A 395 17.63 23.35 -18.82
N SER A 396 18.23 22.30 -18.24
CA SER A 396 19.68 22.19 -18.09
C SER A 396 20.38 22.00 -19.44
N GLY A 397 19.79 21.19 -20.33
CA GLY A 397 20.26 21.01 -21.70
C GLY A 397 20.18 22.30 -22.52
N ALA A 398 19.05 23.02 -22.44
CA ALA A 398 18.88 24.31 -23.08
C ALA A 398 19.88 25.34 -22.56
N LYS A 399 20.10 25.42 -21.24
CA LYS A 399 21.13 26.29 -20.65
C LYS A 399 22.53 25.93 -21.10
N LYS A 400 22.84 24.64 -21.26
CA LYS A 400 24.15 24.20 -21.76
C LYS A 400 24.36 24.59 -23.22
N VAL A 401 23.36 24.36 -24.08
CA VAL A 401 23.39 24.77 -25.49
C VAL A 401 23.50 26.30 -25.60
N LEU A 402 22.73 27.04 -24.82
CA LEU A 402 22.81 28.50 -24.78
C LEU A 402 24.17 28.99 -24.25
N ALA A 403 24.76 28.33 -23.26
CA ALA A 403 26.10 28.68 -22.75
C ALA A 403 27.21 28.38 -23.78
N GLU A 404 27.08 27.29 -24.54
CA GLU A 404 27.98 26.93 -25.64
C GLU A 404 27.83 27.92 -26.82
N GLN A 405 26.61 28.41 -27.08
CA GLN A 405 26.34 29.43 -28.11
C GLN A 405 26.69 30.85 -27.66
N SER A 406 26.59 31.18 -26.37
CA SER A 406 26.91 32.51 -25.84
C SER A 406 28.41 32.74 -25.64
N ASN A 407 29.24 31.70 -25.78
CA ASN A 407 30.68 31.91 -25.96
C ASN A 407 31.03 32.54 -27.32
N ASP A 408 30.08 32.60 -28.26
CA ASP A 408 30.21 33.30 -29.56
C ASP A 408 29.30 34.53 -29.70
N ALA A 409 28.48 34.86 -28.69
CA ALA A 409 27.58 36.00 -28.75
C ALA A 409 27.27 36.57 -27.35
N GLU A 410 28.02 37.62 -26.99
CA GLU A 410 27.63 38.54 -25.93
C GLU A 410 26.41 39.37 -26.40
N GLN A 411 25.48 39.62 -25.46
CA GLN A 411 24.26 40.43 -25.59
C GLN A 411 23.03 39.79 -26.26
N SER A 412 22.08 39.30 -25.46
CA SER A 412 20.80 40.01 -25.20
C SER A 412 19.68 39.12 -24.61
N ALA A 413 18.93 39.72 -23.69
CA ALA A 413 17.52 39.51 -23.33
C ALA A 413 17.01 38.13 -22.85
N GLY A 414 16.87 38.01 -21.52
CA GLY A 414 15.57 38.30 -20.89
C GLY A 414 14.35 37.44 -21.24
N THR A 415 14.29 36.18 -20.80
CA THR A 415 13.01 35.53 -20.50
C THR A 415 13.11 34.76 -19.18
N ALA A 416 12.31 35.16 -18.20
CA ALA A 416 12.31 34.56 -16.87
C ALA A 416 11.81 33.10 -16.94
N PRO A 417 12.56 32.13 -16.39
CA PRO A 417 12.12 30.74 -16.38
C PRO A 417 10.88 30.58 -15.50
N MET A 418 9.87 29.89 -16.03
CA MET A 418 8.66 29.46 -15.33
C MET A 418 9.04 28.83 -13.98
N ARG A 419 8.65 29.49 -12.89
CA ARG A 419 9.08 29.16 -11.53
C ARG A 419 8.28 27.96 -11.02
N TRP A 420 8.72 26.75 -11.34
CA TRP A 420 8.16 25.52 -10.77
C TRP A 420 8.30 25.56 -9.24
N HIS A 421 7.19 25.72 -8.53
CA HIS A 421 7.18 25.73 -7.07
C HIS A 421 7.81 24.45 -6.52
N ARG A 422 8.91 24.61 -5.76
CA ARG A 422 9.80 23.55 -5.26
C ARG A 422 9.18 22.65 -4.19
N SER A 423 7.98 22.97 -3.74
CA SER A 423 7.15 22.23 -2.80
C SER A 423 5.78 22.24 -3.46
N SER A 424 5.25 21.13 -3.96
CA SER A 424 4.69 20.12 -3.08
C SER A 424 4.07 18.97 -3.87
N ARG A 425 4.10 17.79 -3.26
CA ARG A 425 3.22 16.66 -3.55
C ARG A 425 1.78 17.14 -3.82
N ASN A 426 1.26 16.95 -5.04
CA ASN A 426 -0.09 17.35 -5.48
C ASN A 426 -1.18 16.45 -4.89
N ARG A 427 -1.22 16.36 -3.58
CA ARG A 427 -2.16 15.52 -2.86
C ARG A 427 -2.47 16.11 -1.50
N LYS A 428 -3.74 16.05 -1.12
CA LYS A 428 -4.23 16.40 0.21
C LYS A 428 -4.24 15.12 1.06
N ALA A 429 -3.88 15.24 2.34
CA ALA A 429 -4.12 14.16 3.27
C ALA A 429 -5.62 13.87 3.34
N TRP A 430 -6.03 12.60 3.31
CA TRP A 430 -7.43 12.27 3.55
C TRP A 430 -7.66 12.17 5.06
N ASP A 431 -7.97 13.31 5.67
CA ASP A 431 -7.99 13.45 7.12
C ASP A 431 -9.04 12.56 7.79
N GLU A 432 -10.20 12.38 7.16
CA GLU A 432 -11.27 11.50 7.65
C GLU A 432 -10.84 10.02 7.73
N MET A 433 -10.33 9.46 6.63
CA MET A 433 -9.78 8.10 6.58
C MET A 433 -8.64 7.90 7.59
N ARG A 434 -7.79 8.92 7.76
CA ARG A 434 -6.70 8.91 8.74
C ARG A 434 -7.21 8.93 10.17
N ALA A 435 -8.28 9.69 10.45
CA ALA A 435 -8.89 9.73 11.78
C ALA A 435 -9.45 8.36 12.17
N LYS A 436 -10.21 7.71 11.27
CA LYS A 436 -10.73 6.34 11.48
C LYS A 436 -9.61 5.32 11.68
N THR A 437 -8.57 5.40 10.85
CA THR A 437 -7.38 4.54 10.97
C THR A 437 -6.65 4.75 12.30
N TYR A 438 -6.44 6.01 12.71
CA TYR A 438 -5.79 6.34 13.98
C TYR A 438 -6.58 5.83 15.18
N GLU A 439 -7.91 5.93 15.13
CA GLU A 439 -8.78 5.40 16.18
C GLU A 439 -8.64 3.87 16.31
N ALA A 440 -8.63 3.15 15.20
CA ALA A 440 -8.44 1.70 15.19
C ALA A 440 -7.07 1.29 15.77
N LEU A 441 -5.99 1.97 15.37
CA LEU A 441 -4.65 1.76 15.92
C LEU A 441 -4.57 2.12 17.41
N ARG A 442 -5.27 3.18 17.85
CA ARG A 442 -5.34 3.56 19.26
C ARG A 442 -6.10 2.51 20.10
N ARG A 443 -7.16 1.89 19.56
CA ARG A 443 -7.83 0.75 20.19
C ARG A 443 -6.84 -0.40 20.38
N LEU A 444 -6.05 -0.73 19.36
CA LEU A 444 -4.99 -1.73 19.48
C LEU A 444 -4.00 -1.37 20.60
N THR A 445 -3.52 -0.12 20.68
CA THR A 445 -2.67 0.33 21.80
C THR A 445 -3.31 0.10 23.16
N LYS A 446 -4.61 0.35 23.32
CA LYS A 446 -5.30 0.11 24.60
C LYS A 446 -5.29 -1.38 24.94
N THR A 447 -5.62 -2.25 23.99
CA THR A 447 -5.57 -3.72 24.16
C THR A 447 -4.20 -4.17 24.65
N TRP A 448 -3.13 -3.58 24.14
CA TRP A 448 -1.75 -3.95 24.47
C TRP A 448 -1.16 -3.25 25.70
N ARG A 449 -1.85 -2.27 26.32
CA ARG A 449 -1.38 -1.57 27.53
C ARG A 449 -1.68 -2.29 28.82
N SER A 450 -2.81 -2.99 28.87
CA SER A 450 -3.33 -3.58 30.10
C SER A 450 -3.76 -5.01 29.78
N PRO A 451 -2.84 -5.99 29.89
CA PRO A 451 -3.23 -7.39 29.86
C PRO A 451 -4.05 -7.65 31.11
N SER A 452 -5.38 -7.45 31.00
CA SER A 452 -6.37 -7.80 32.01
C SER A 452 -6.51 -9.30 32.12
#